data_AF-A0A2K9LUS0-F1
#
_entry.id   AF-A0A2K9LUS0-F1
#
_cell.length_a   1.000
_cell.length_b   1.000
_cell.length_c   1.000
_cell.angle_alpha   90.00
_cell.angle_beta   90.00
_cell.angle_gamma   90.00
#
_symmetry.space_group_name_H-M   'P 1'
#
loop_
_entity.id
_entity.type
_entity.pdbx_description
1 polymer ?
#
loop_
_entity_poly.entity_id
_entity_poly.type
_entity_poly.pdbx_seq_one_letter_code
_entity_poly.pdbx_strand_id
1 'polypeptide(L)' 'MEIAWWGALLIAIGAAVVGGIIGFIITRKVIQKQLRDNPPINENQIRAMYRSMGRKPTETDIKKTMNAVKRGK' A
#
# COMPACT_ATOMS: atom_id res chain seq x y z
N MET A 1 -30.91 22.35 29.41
CA MET A 1 -30.36 22.50 28.04
C MET A 1 -28.87 22.13 27.92
N GLU A 2 -28.11 22.01 29.02
CA GLU A 2 -26.65 21.74 28.95
C GLU A 2 -26.27 20.29 28.64
N ILE A 3 -27.07 19.31 29.07
CA ILE A 3 -26.79 17.87 28.91
C ILE A 3 -26.83 17.44 27.43
N ALA A 4 -27.62 18.13 26.61
CA ALA A 4 -27.76 17.83 25.19
C ALA A 4 -26.48 18.11 24.38
N TRP A 5 -25.69 19.11 24.77
CA TRP A 5 -24.45 19.47 24.08
C TRP A 5 -23.33 18.43 24.29
N TRP A 6 -23.20 17.91 25.52
CA TRP A 6 -22.26 16.83 25.82
C TRP A 6 -22.61 15.52 25.11
N GLY A 7 -23.91 15.20 25.00
CA GLY A 7 -24.39 14.05 24.23
C GLY A 7 -24.06 14.17 22.73
N ALA A 8 -24.30 15.34 22.14
CA ALA A 8 -23.95 15.61 20.73
C ALA A 8 -22.44 15.52 20.49
N LEU A 9 -21.62 16.02 21.43
CA LEU A 9 -20.16 15.96 21.35
C LEU A 9 -19.62 14.53 21.39
N LEU A 10 -20.16 13.68 22.27
CA LEU A 10 -19.77 12.26 22.35
C LEU A 10 -20.15 11.49 21.08
N ILE A 11 -21.32 11.77 20.50
CA ILE A 11 -21.75 11.15 19.23
C ILE A 11 -20.86 11.61 18.07
N ALA A 12 -20.50 12.89 18.01
CA ALA A 12 -19.61 13.42 16.98
C ALA A 12 -18.22 12.77 17.03
N ILE A 13 -17.66 12.60 18.24
CA ILE A 13 -16.37 11.91 18.43
C ILE A 13 -16.48 10.44 18.05
N GLY A 14 -17.54 9.75 18.49
CA GLY A 14 -17.79 8.35 18.14
C GLY A 14 -17.91 8.14 16.62
N ALA A 15 -18.66 9.01 15.94
CA ALA A 15 -18.82 8.98 14.49
C ALA A 15 -17.49 9.25 13.75
N ALA A 16 -16.67 10.19 14.25
CA ALA A 16 -15.36 10.47 13.67
C ALA A 16 -14.40 9.27 13.80
N VAL A 17 -14.39 8.60 14.96
CA VAL A 17 -13.56 7.40 15.18
C VAL A 17 -14.03 6.25 14.30
N VAL A 18 -15.34 5.99 14.25
CA VAL A 18 -15.90 4.92 13.40
C VAL A 18 -15.65 5.21 11.91
N GLY A 19 -15.86 6.45 11.47
CA GLY A 19 -15.56 6.89 10.11
C GLY A 19 -14.08 6.73 9.75
N GLY A 20 -13.17 7.08 10.68
CA GLY A 20 -11.73 6.92 10.51
C GLY A 20 -11.30 5.45 10.38
N ILE A 21 -11.84 4.57 11.23
CA ILE A 21 -11.53 3.13 11.20
C ILE A 21 -12.03 2.50 9.88
N ILE A 22 -13.27 2.81 9.49
CA ILE A 22 -13.86 2.29 8.25
C ILE A 22 -13.07 2.81 7.03
N GLY A 23 -12.77 4.11 7.01
CA GLY A 23 -11.97 4.73 5.94
C GLY A 23 -10.58 4.09 5.82
N PHE A 24 -9.90 3.82 6.94
CA PHE A 24 -8.60 3.18 6.94
C PHE A 24 -8.65 1.75 6.38
N ILE A 25 -9.63 0.94 6.80
CA ILE A 25 -9.77 -0.45 6.34
C ILE A 25 -10.07 -0.50 4.84
N ILE A 26 -10.97 0.35 4.36
CA ILE A 26 -11.32 0.41 2.93
C ILE A 26 -10.09 0.83 2.11
N THR A 27 -9.43 1.92 2.51
CA THR A 27 -8.25 2.43 1.81
C THR A 27 -7.15 1.38 1.74
N ARG A 28 -6.89 0.66 2.84
CA ARG A 28 -5.91 -0.45 2.85
C ARG A 28 -6.26 -1.54 1.84
N LYS A 29 -7.53 -1.96 1.77
CA LYS A 29 -7.98 -2.98 0.81
C LYS A 29 -7.84 -2.50 -0.64
N VAL A 30 -8.20 -1.24 -0.92
CA VAL A 30 -8.08 -0.67 -2.27
C VAL A 30 -6.61 -0.62 -2.71
N ILE A 31 -5.71 -0.13 -1.85
CA ILE A 31 -4.27 -0.05 -2.15
C ILE A 31 -3.70 -1.45 -2.39
N GLN A 32 -4.03 -2.43 -1.53
CA GLN A 32 -3.57 -3.80 -1.72
C GLN A 32 -4.06 -4.42 -3.03
N LYS A 33 -5.32 -4.15 -3.42
CA LYS A 33 -5.86 -4.61 -4.70
C LYS A 33 -5.09 -3.97 -5.87
N GLN A 34 -4.86 -2.66 -5.83
CA GLN A 34 -4.10 -1.98 -6.89
C GLN A 34 -2.65 -2.47 -7.00
N LEU A 35 -1.95 -2.72 -5.88
CA LEU A 35 -0.58 -3.25 -5.89
C LEU A 35 -0.49 -4.71 -6.37
N ARG A 36 -1.60 -5.45 -6.36
CA ARG A 36 -1.71 -6.80 -6.90
C ARG A 36 -1.94 -6.76 -8.41
N ASP A 37 -2.87 -5.91 -8.84
CA ASP A 37 -3.26 -5.79 -10.25
C ASP A 37 -2.16 -5.09 -11.07
N ASN A 38 -1.47 -4.10 -10.51
CA ASN A 38 -0.30 -3.43 -11.07
C ASN A 38 0.89 -3.53 -10.09
N PRO A 39 1.73 -4.57 -10.20
CA PRO A 39 2.89 -4.72 -9.32
C PRO A 39 3.87 -3.55 -9.50
N PRO A 40 4.47 -3.03 -8.41
CA PRO A 40 5.30 -1.83 -8.47
C PRO A 40 6.58 -2.04 -9.29
N ILE A 41 7.08 -3.27 -9.38
CA ILE A 41 8.34 -3.62 -10.03
C ILE A 41 8.08 -4.65 -11.15
N ASN A 42 8.55 -4.33 -12.36
CA ASN A 42 8.55 -5.22 -13.53
C ASN A 42 10.00 -5.60 -13.94
N GLU A 43 10.17 -6.55 -14.85
CA GLU A 43 11.49 -7.03 -15.28
C GLU A 43 12.33 -5.95 -15.96
N ASN A 44 11.68 -5.05 -16.70
CA ASN A 44 12.33 -3.91 -17.35
C ASN A 44 12.85 -2.88 -16.34
N GLN A 45 12.11 -2.64 -15.25
CA GLN A 45 12.55 -1.77 -14.16
C GLN A 45 13.73 -2.39 -13.42
N ILE A 46 13.70 -3.70 -13.15
CA ILE A 46 14.85 -4.41 -12.58
C ILE A 46 16.06 -4.29 -13.52
N ARG A 47 15.87 -4.46 -14.83
CA ARG A 47 16.92 -4.28 -15.83
C ARG A 47 17.48 -2.85 -15.82
N ALA A 48 16.61 -1.84 -15.72
CA ALA A 48 17.02 -0.44 -15.60
C ALA A 48 17.80 -0.19 -14.29
N MET A 49 17.39 -0.80 -13.18
CA MET A 49 18.09 -0.75 -11.89
C MET A 49 19.49 -1.37 -11.98
N TYR A 50 19.65 -2.52 -12.63
CA TYR A 50 20.99 -3.09 -12.86
C TYR A 50 21.86 -2.21 -13.74
N ARG A 51 21.27 -1.63 -14.80
CA ARG A 51 21.98 -0.69 -15.69
C ARG A 51 22.41 0.58 -14.95
N SER A 52 21.60 1.13 -14.05
CA SER A 52 21.99 2.30 -13.24
C SER A 52 23.10 1.99 -12.24
N MET A 53 23.29 0.72 -11.88
CA MET A 53 24.42 0.25 -11.06
C MET A 53 25.66 -0.13 -11.89
N GLY A 54 25.67 0.14 -13.21
CA GLY A 54 26.77 -0.22 -14.10
C GLY A 54 26.95 -1.73 -14.30
N ARG A 55 25.99 -2.55 -13.88
CA ARG A 55 26.02 -4.01 -14.09
C ARG A 55 25.18 -4.37 -15.28
N LYS A 56 25.73 -5.22 -16.17
CA LYS A 56 24.95 -5.82 -17.26
C LYS A 56 24.15 -7.01 -16.67
N PRO A 57 22.82 -6.90 -16.53
CA PRO A 57 22.03 -7.98 -15.93
C PRO A 57 21.94 -9.19 -16.86
N THR A 58 21.94 -10.40 -16.28
CA THR A 58 21.52 -11.62 -16.97
C THR A 58 20.02 -11.87 -16.74
N GLU A 59 19.33 -12.53 -17.67
CA GLU A 59 17.91 -12.84 -17.53
C GLU A 59 17.61 -13.69 -16.28
N THR A 60 18.54 -14.57 -15.91
CA THR A 60 18.45 -15.38 -14.69
C THR A 60 18.51 -14.53 -13.43
N ASP A 61 19.38 -13.52 -13.39
CA ASP A 61 19.49 -12.61 -12.23
C ASP A 61 18.26 -11.70 -12.12
N ILE A 62 17.72 -11.21 -13.24
CA ILE A 62 16.46 -10.44 -13.28
C ILE A 62 15.33 -11.29 -12.69
N LYS A 63 15.21 -12.55 -13.10
CA LYS A 63 14.17 -13.47 -12.61
C LYS A 63 14.33 -13.81 -11.13
N LYS A 64 15.57 -14.02 -10.66
CA LYS A 64 15.87 -14.21 -9.23
C LYS A 64 15.46 -13.01 -8.40
N THR A 65 15.80 -11.80 -8.85
CA THR A 65 15.46 -10.55 -8.18
C THR A 65 13.95 -10.29 -8.19
N MET A 66 13.28 -10.52 -9.32
CA MET A 66 11.82 -10.45 -9.41
C MET A 66 11.14 -11.40 -8.41
N ASN A 67 11.63 -12.63 -8.30
CA ASN A 67 11.10 -13.60 -7.36
C ASN A 67 11.38 -13.21 -5.89
N ALA A 68 12.54 -12.61 -5.61
CA ALA A 68 12.85 -12.09 -4.27
C ALA A 68 11.92 -10.93 -3.88
N VAL A 69 11.67 -10.00 -4.82
CA VAL A 69 10.71 -8.89 -4.63
C VAL A 69 9.29 -9.40 -4.40
N LYS A 70 8.85 -10.43 -5.13
CA LYS A 70 7.53 -11.07 -4.93
C LYS A 70 7.42 -11.78 -3.59
N ARG A 71 8.51 -12.37 -3.09
CA ARG A 71 8.57 -13.09 -1.80
C ARG A 71 8.63 -12.16 -0.59
N GLY A 72 9.09 -10.93 -0.75
CA GLY A 72 9.12 -9.92 0.30
C GLY A 72 7.80 -9.15 0.50
N LYS A 73 6.72 -9.54 -0.18
CA LYS A 73 5.37 -8.98 0.01
C LYS A 73 4.59 -9.74 1.08
#